data_AF-A0A7W0USI3-F1
#
_entry.id   AF-A0A7W0USI3-F1
#
_cell.length_a   1.000
_cell.length_b   1.000
_cell.length_c   1.000
_cell.angle_alpha   90.00
_cell.angle_beta   90.00
_cell.angle_gamma   90.00
#
_symmetry.space_group_name_H-M   'P 1'
#
loop_
_entity.id
_entity.type
_entity.pdbx_description
1 polymer ?
#
loop_
_entity_poly.entity_id
_entity_poly.type
_entity_poly.pdbx_seq_one_letter_code
_entity_poly.pdbx_strand_id
1 'polypeptide(L)'
;MRQVKVETVISVPCEEIYDFVADLSRRPAFSDHYLKDYRLARANPVGKGAAARFLLDAPIFGERGELSITEADRPRRIVEEGRLGRLGRSRMVAVYDFVSQPGGSTRVELTTHTEPKTALDRFKHRRVHRWMGRQSETALERLRKIFEEPGGEEPARASVAGAEPGRAPRFGARVATARNSTATDG
;
A
#
# COMPACT_ATOMS: atom_id res chain seq x y z
N MET A 1 23.62 -2.44 -5.66
CA MET A 1 22.27 -1.87 -5.77
C MET A 1 21.67 -2.27 -7.12
N ARG A 2 20.42 -2.75 -7.16
CA ARG A 2 19.71 -2.99 -8.43
C ARG A 2 18.47 -2.12 -8.48
N GLN A 3 18.24 -1.55 -9.64
CA GLN A 3 17.13 -0.65 -9.92
C GLN A 3 16.21 -1.31 -10.93
N VAL A 4 14.91 -1.13 -10.73
CA VAL A 4 13.86 -1.41 -11.70
C VAL A 4 13.11 -0.10 -11.92
N LYS A 5 13.01 0.35 -13.17
CA LYS A 5 12.22 1.50 -13.56
C LYS A 5 11.12 1.02 -14.50
N VAL A 6 9.89 1.42 -14.21
CA VAL A 6 8.72 1.20 -15.06
C VAL A 6 7.94 2.51 -15.14
N GLU A 7 7.19 2.72 -16.21
CA GLU A 7 6.42 3.94 -16.38
C GLU A 7 5.11 3.67 -17.12
N THR A 8 4.15 4.58 -16.95
CA THR A 8 2.92 4.62 -17.74
C THR A 8 2.49 6.08 -17.93
N VAL A 9 1.61 6.33 -18.89
CA VAL A 9 0.95 7.63 -19.08
C VAL A 9 -0.53 7.46 -18.76
N ILE A 10 -1.08 8.36 -17.96
CA ILE A 10 -2.47 8.35 -17.51
C ILE A 10 -3.10 9.70 -17.87
N SER A 11 -4.30 9.66 -18.45
CA SER A 11 -4.99 10.82 -19.03
C SER A 11 -5.66 11.74 -17.99
N VAL A 12 -4.99 12.00 -16.86
CA VAL A 12 -5.45 12.92 -15.80
C VAL A 12 -4.28 13.76 -15.24
N PRO A 13 -4.54 14.90 -14.58
CA PRO A 13 -3.51 15.75 -13.97
C PRO A 13 -2.69 15.06 -12.87
N CYS A 14 -1.48 15.56 -12.62
CA CYS A 14 -0.56 14.98 -11.65
C CYS A 14 -1.16 14.92 -10.24
N GLU A 15 -1.92 15.95 -9.86
CA GLU A 15 -2.57 16.09 -8.57
C GLU A 15 -3.46 14.91 -8.22
N GLU A 16 -4.26 14.43 -9.18
CA GLU A 16 -5.23 13.36 -8.95
C GLU A 16 -4.54 12.03 -8.69
N ILE A 17 -3.53 11.71 -9.50
CA ILE A 17 -2.75 10.47 -9.37
C ILE A 17 -1.89 10.54 -8.11
N TYR A 18 -1.27 11.68 -7.85
CA TYR A 18 -0.48 11.90 -6.65
C TYR A 18 -1.32 11.66 -5.40
N ASP A 19 -2.48 12.31 -5.29
CA ASP A 19 -3.35 12.22 -4.13
C ASP A 19 -3.86 10.77 -3.94
N PHE A 20 -4.05 10.03 -5.04
CA PHE A 20 -4.40 8.63 -5.00
C PHE A 20 -3.26 7.73 -4.50
N VAL A 21 -2.04 7.91 -5.01
CA VAL A 21 -0.88 7.09 -4.64
C VAL A 21 -0.39 7.41 -3.23
N ALA A 22 -0.47 8.68 -2.81
CA ALA A 22 -0.10 9.15 -1.48
C ALA A 22 -1.03 8.64 -0.38
N ASP A 23 -2.26 8.20 -0.70
CA ASP A 23 -3.17 7.53 0.22
C ASP A 23 -2.91 6.01 0.20
N LEU A 24 -2.15 5.53 1.19
CA LEU A 24 -1.86 4.11 1.33
C LEU A 24 -3.10 3.25 1.57
N SER A 25 -4.24 3.83 1.97
CA SER A 25 -5.49 3.06 2.05
C SER A 25 -5.96 2.61 0.67
N ARG A 26 -5.62 3.32 -0.40
CA ARG A 26 -5.99 2.97 -1.79
C ARG A 26 -5.04 1.99 -2.46
N ARG A 27 -3.94 1.62 -1.80
CA ARG A 27 -2.91 0.74 -2.34
C ARG A 27 -3.44 -0.61 -2.86
N PRO A 28 -4.37 -1.31 -2.17
CA PRO A 28 -4.89 -2.58 -2.66
C PRO A 28 -5.53 -2.48 -4.05
N ALA A 29 -6.15 -1.35 -4.40
CA ALA A 29 -6.83 -1.16 -5.68
C ALA A 29 -5.97 -1.46 -6.92
N PHE A 30 -4.64 -1.32 -6.81
CA PHE A 30 -3.73 -1.53 -7.94
C PHE A 30 -2.56 -2.46 -7.61
N SER A 31 -2.48 -3.03 -6.40
CA SER A 31 -1.33 -3.86 -5.99
C SER A 31 -1.69 -5.14 -5.24
N ASP A 32 -2.98 -5.43 -5.04
CA ASP A 32 -3.45 -6.67 -4.39
C ASP A 32 -3.03 -7.96 -5.11
N HIS A 33 -2.63 -7.92 -6.39
CA HIS A 33 -2.15 -9.08 -7.14
C HIS A 33 -0.86 -9.65 -6.56
N TYR A 34 -0.05 -8.83 -5.87
CA TYR A 34 1.22 -9.26 -5.28
C TYR A 34 1.46 -8.78 -3.84
N LEU A 35 0.66 -7.84 -3.32
CA LEU A 35 0.64 -7.42 -1.93
C LEU A 35 -0.58 -8.01 -1.22
N LYS A 36 -0.40 -9.15 -0.57
CA LYS A 36 -1.43 -9.87 0.20
C LYS A 36 -1.46 -9.36 1.64
N ASP A 37 -2.53 -9.67 2.39
CA ASP A 37 -2.71 -9.28 3.79
C ASP A 37 -2.43 -7.79 4.07
N TYR A 38 -2.75 -6.92 3.12
CA TYR A 38 -2.43 -5.49 3.20
C TYR A 38 -3.23 -4.81 4.30
N ARG A 39 -2.55 -4.13 5.22
CA ARG A 39 -3.16 -3.41 6.34
C ARG A 39 -2.40 -2.13 6.65
N LEU A 40 -3.13 -1.08 7.01
CA LEU A 40 -2.52 0.16 7.48
C LEU A 40 -1.81 -0.08 8.82
N ALA A 41 -0.59 0.46 8.95
CA ALA A 41 0.24 0.38 10.15
C ALA A 41 0.13 1.64 11.01
N ARG A 42 -0.49 2.71 10.49
CA ARG A 42 -0.73 4.00 11.17
C ARG A 42 -2.15 4.49 10.87
N ALA A 43 -2.67 5.34 11.74
CA ALA A 43 -4.01 5.90 11.63
C ALA A 43 -4.13 6.90 10.47
N ASN A 44 -3.10 7.74 10.25
CA ASN A 44 -3.01 8.59 9.07
C ASN A 44 -2.49 7.75 7.88
N PRO A 45 -3.31 7.52 6.82
CA PRO A 45 -2.89 6.75 5.66
C PRO A 45 -2.27 7.62 4.55
N VAL A 46 -2.26 8.95 4.70
CA VAL A 46 -1.92 9.86 3.61
C VAL A 46 -0.59 10.58 3.85
N GLY A 47 0.25 10.60 2.80
CA GLY A 47 1.47 11.42 2.75
C GLY A 47 2.57 10.97 3.71
N LYS A 48 3.53 11.87 4.00
CA LYS A 48 4.70 11.57 4.83
C LYS A 48 4.31 11.00 6.19
N GLY A 49 4.90 9.86 6.54
CA GLY A 49 4.65 9.12 7.78
C GLY A 49 3.51 8.09 7.69
N ALA A 50 2.72 8.07 6.62
CA ALA A 50 1.81 6.98 6.34
C ALA A 50 2.59 5.67 6.21
N ALA A 51 2.05 4.58 6.75
CA ALA A 51 2.70 3.27 6.69
C ALA A 51 1.69 2.13 6.60
N ALA A 52 2.14 1.01 6.01
CA ALA A 52 1.34 -0.20 5.84
C ALA A 52 2.20 -1.46 5.95
N ARG A 53 1.56 -2.58 6.27
CA ARG A 53 2.14 -3.92 6.31
C ARG A 53 1.44 -4.82 5.32
N PHE A 54 2.18 -5.78 4.79
CA PHE A 54 1.69 -6.70 3.76
C PHE A 54 2.52 -7.99 3.75
N LEU A 55 2.03 -8.97 3.01
CA LEU A 55 2.74 -10.16 2.59
C LEU A 55 3.03 -10.03 1.09
N LEU A 56 4.30 -9.95 0.72
CA LEU A 56 4.76 -9.95 -0.67
C LEU A 56 4.69 -11.38 -1.21
N ASP A 57 3.87 -11.62 -2.22
CA ASP A 57 3.66 -12.94 -2.83
C ASP A 57 4.73 -13.28 -3.87
N ALA A 58 5.98 -13.43 -3.42
CA ALA A 58 7.10 -13.69 -4.32
C ALA A 58 7.18 -15.18 -4.75
N PRO A 59 7.71 -15.51 -5.95
CA PRO A 59 7.60 -16.84 -6.56
C PRO A 59 8.19 -18.04 -5.81
N ILE A 60 9.00 -17.82 -4.76
CA ILE A 60 9.69 -18.88 -4.04
C ILE A 60 9.27 -18.92 -2.55
N PHE A 61 8.89 -17.77 -2.00
CA PHE A 61 8.44 -17.64 -0.61
C PHE A 61 7.73 -16.30 -0.43
N GLY A 62 6.65 -16.29 0.35
CA GLY A 62 6.01 -15.05 0.78
C GLY A 62 6.89 -14.31 1.79
N GLU A 63 7.11 -13.02 1.60
CA GLU A 63 7.87 -12.18 2.54
C GLU A 63 6.96 -11.15 3.21
N ARG A 64 6.92 -11.15 4.55
CA ARG A 64 6.28 -10.03 5.27
C ARG A 64 7.07 -8.75 5.04
N GLY A 65 6.35 -7.68 4.78
CA GLY A 65 6.88 -6.35 4.53
C GLY A 65 6.18 -5.27 5.34
N GLU A 66 6.91 -4.19 5.58
CA GLU A 66 6.36 -2.90 6.01
C GLU A 66 6.86 -1.84 5.02
N LEU A 67 6.01 -0.90 4.63
CA LEU A 67 6.40 0.29 3.88
C LEU A 67 5.95 1.55 4.62
N SER A 68 6.69 2.64 4.43
CA SER A 68 6.32 3.97 4.91
C SER A 68 6.67 5.05 3.89
N ILE A 69 5.83 6.05 3.73
CA ILE A 69 6.15 7.24 2.94
C ILE A 69 7.12 8.11 3.76
N THR A 70 8.35 8.29 3.27
CA THR A 70 9.39 9.08 3.92
C THR A 70 9.47 10.50 3.36
N GLU A 71 9.12 10.68 2.08
CA GLU A 71 9.04 11.98 1.42
C GLU A 71 7.77 12.07 0.58
N ALA A 72 7.15 13.25 0.58
CA ALA A 72 5.93 13.53 -0.16
C ALA A 72 5.97 15.01 -0.58
N ASP A 73 6.20 15.27 -1.86
CA ASP A 73 6.26 16.60 -2.46
C ASP A 73 5.17 16.72 -3.54
N ARG A 74 4.01 17.25 -3.16
CA ARG A 74 2.84 17.33 -4.03
C ARG A 74 3.02 18.39 -5.12
N PRO A 75 2.68 18.10 -6.39
CA PRO A 75 2.20 16.83 -6.94
C PRO A 75 3.31 15.98 -7.59
N ARG A 76 4.59 16.29 -7.34
CA ARG A 76 5.72 15.85 -8.16
C ARG A 76 6.31 14.51 -7.77
N ARG A 77 6.36 14.19 -6.47
CA ARG A 77 7.19 13.07 -5.99
C ARG A 77 6.73 12.44 -4.68
N ILE A 78 6.84 11.12 -4.60
CA ILE A 78 6.65 10.33 -3.38
C ILE A 78 7.84 9.39 -3.24
N VAL A 79 8.42 9.31 -2.05
CA VAL A 79 9.45 8.32 -1.70
C VAL A 79 8.90 7.41 -0.61
N GLU A 80 8.92 6.11 -0.89
CA GLU A 80 8.52 5.05 0.02
C GLU A 80 9.75 4.23 0.41
N GLU A 81 9.90 3.96 1.71
CA GLU A 81 10.87 3.01 2.21
C GLU A 81 10.18 1.73 2.68
N GLY A 82 10.63 0.61 2.14
CA GLY A 82 10.20 -0.73 2.49
C GLY A 82 11.24 -1.50 3.30
N ARG A 83 10.76 -2.30 4.24
CA ARG A 83 11.53 -3.34 4.94
C ARG A 83 10.88 -4.69 4.67
N LEU A 84 11.65 -5.61 4.09
CA LEU A 84 11.18 -6.95 3.70
C LEU A 84 11.88 -8.06 4.52
N GLY A 85 11.18 -9.18 4.69
CA GLY A 85 11.69 -10.40 5.30
C GLY A 85 11.69 -10.39 6.83
N ARG A 86 12.12 -11.51 7.43
CA ARG A 86 12.16 -11.70 8.88
C ARG A 86 13.04 -10.62 9.54
N LEU A 87 12.49 -9.83 10.46
CA LEU A 87 13.14 -8.69 11.13
C LEU A 87 13.50 -7.51 10.20
N GLY A 88 12.86 -7.36 9.02
CA GLY A 88 13.08 -6.21 8.13
C GLY A 88 14.51 -6.14 7.57
N ARG A 89 15.09 -7.30 7.24
CA ARG A 89 16.50 -7.45 6.87
C ARG A 89 16.84 -6.79 5.53
N SER A 90 15.91 -6.77 4.58
CA SER A 90 16.10 -6.22 3.25
C SER A 90 15.46 -4.84 3.14
N ARG A 91 16.22 -3.85 2.67
CA ARG A 91 15.71 -2.49 2.41
C ARG A 91 15.30 -2.36 0.96
N MET A 92 14.14 -1.75 0.76
CA MET A 92 13.60 -1.36 -0.52
C MET A 92 13.32 0.14 -0.48
N VAL A 93 13.56 0.84 -1.58
CA VAL A 93 13.12 2.21 -1.78
C VAL A 93 12.31 2.24 -3.07
N ALA A 94 11.10 2.78 -3.03
CA ALA A 94 10.29 3.05 -4.21
C ALA A 94 10.11 4.56 -4.35
N VAL A 95 10.36 5.07 -5.54
CA VAL A 95 10.23 6.48 -5.89
C VAL A 95 9.19 6.59 -6.98
N TYR A 96 8.13 7.33 -6.72
CA TYR A 96 7.18 7.77 -7.73
C TYR A 96 7.52 9.20 -8.14
N ASP A 97 7.74 9.42 -9.43
CA ASP A 97 7.83 10.74 -10.02
C ASP A 97 6.61 10.94 -10.95
N PHE A 98 5.95 12.09 -10.80
CA PHE A 98 4.77 12.46 -11.58
C PHE A 98 5.12 13.64 -12.48
N VAL A 99 5.19 13.37 -13.79
CA VAL A 99 5.64 14.33 -14.78
C VAL A 99 4.47 14.75 -15.66
N SER A 100 4.06 16.01 -15.55
CA SER A 100 3.02 16.57 -16.41
C SER A 100 3.42 16.44 -17.88
N GLN A 101 2.46 16.04 -18.72
CA GLN A 101 2.60 15.91 -20.16
C GLN A 101 1.63 16.89 -20.85
N PRO A 102 1.86 17.20 -22.14
CA PRO A 102 0.88 17.93 -22.93
C PRO A 102 -0.52 17.27 -22.89
N GLY A 103 -1.56 18.09 -22.98
CA GLY A 103 -2.95 17.61 -22.97
C GLY A 103 -3.49 17.22 -21.59
N GLY A 104 -2.83 17.63 -20.50
CA GLY A 104 -3.30 17.38 -19.13
C GLY A 104 -3.10 15.94 -18.65
N SER A 105 -2.30 15.15 -19.37
CA SER A 105 -1.92 13.81 -18.97
C SER A 105 -0.68 13.81 -18.07
N THR A 106 -0.42 12.68 -17.40
CA THR A 106 0.70 12.53 -16.48
C THR A 106 1.49 11.26 -16.82
N ARG A 107 2.81 11.39 -16.98
CA ARG A 107 3.70 10.24 -16.94
C ARG A 107 4.03 9.92 -15.49
N VAL A 108 3.69 8.71 -15.07
CA VAL A 108 4.02 8.17 -13.75
C VAL A 108 5.23 7.27 -13.91
N GLU A 109 6.33 7.63 -13.28
CA GLU A 109 7.55 6.81 -13.26
C GLU A 109 7.71 6.18 -11.88
N LEU A 110 7.82 4.85 -11.83
CA LEU A 110 8.11 4.12 -10.61
C LEU A 110 9.51 3.52 -10.69
N THR A 111 10.39 4.02 -9.83
CA THR A 111 11.73 3.50 -9.65
C THR A 111 11.85 2.76 -8.33
N THR A 112 12.17 1.46 -8.37
CA THR A 112 12.40 0.65 -7.18
C THR A 112 13.89 0.29 -7.06
N HIS A 113 14.49 0.61 -5.92
CA HIS A 113 15.83 0.21 -5.53
C HIS A 113 15.75 -0.88 -4.46
N THR A 114 16.56 -1.94 -4.61
CA THR A 114 16.74 -2.93 -3.54
C THR A 114 18.22 -3.15 -3.28
N GLU A 115 18.57 -3.25 -2.00
CA GLU A 115 19.91 -3.59 -1.55
C GLU A 115 19.95 -5.03 -1.02
N PRO A 116 20.61 -5.96 -1.75
CA PRO A 116 20.92 -7.29 -1.21
C PRO A 116 21.93 -7.16 -0.08
N LYS A 117 21.69 -7.77 1.08
CA LYS A 117 22.70 -7.83 2.15
C LYS A 117 23.59 -9.08 2.09
N THR A 118 23.24 -10.13 1.33
CA THR A 118 24.00 -11.40 1.32
C THR A 118 24.39 -11.87 -0.09
N ALA A 119 25.54 -12.57 -0.23
CA ALA A 119 26.03 -13.06 -1.52
C ALA A 119 25.19 -14.20 -2.12
N LEU A 120 24.61 -15.07 -1.28
CA LEU A 120 23.72 -16.17 -1.70
C LEU A 120 22.36 -15.64 -2.23
N ASP A 121 21.93 -14.48 -1.74
CA ASP A 121 20.74 -13.76 -2.24
C ASP A 121 20.94 -13.23 -3.67
N ARG A 122 22.18 -12.85 -4.03
CA ARG A 122 22.54 -12.13 -5.27
C ARG A 122 22.17 -12.88 -6.56
N PHE A 123 22.11 -14.21 -6.53
CA PHE A 123 21.78 -15.06 -7.67
C PHE A 123 20.26 -15.28 -7.83
N LYS A 124 19.53 -15.45 -6.72
CA LYS A 124 18.04 -15.48 -6.70
C LYS A 124 17.44 -14.11 -7.08
N HIS A 125 18.18 -13.04 -6.83
CA HIS A 125 17.76 -11.66 -7.11
C HIS A 125 17.38 -11.39 -8.57
N ARG A 126 18.01 -11.99 -9.60
CA ARG A 126 17.63 -11.64 -11.01
C ARG A 126 16.17 -11.96 -11.34
N ARG A 127 15.71 -13.14 -10.93
CA ARG A 127 14.32 -13.57 -11.17
C ARG A 127 13.34 -12.77 -10.33
N VAL A 128 13.66 -12.52 -9.06
CA VAL A 128 12.83 -11.71 -8.16
C VAL A 128 12.75 -10.25 -8.63
N HIS A 129 13.84 -9.66 -9.12
CA HIS A 129 13.82 -8.30 -9.68
C HIS A 129 13.02 -8.21 -10.97
N ARG A 130 13.17 -9.18 -11.88
CA ARG A 130 12.33 -9.22 -13.09
C ARG A 130 10.87 -9.42 -12.75
N TRP A 131 10.57 -10.30 -11.79
CA TRP A 131 9.22 -10.48 -11.28
C TRP A 131 8.66 -9.19 -10.67
N MET A 132 9.44 -8.48 -9.84
CA MET A 132 9.06 -7.19 -9.25
C MET A 132 8.75 -6.17 -10.34
N GLY A 133 9.59 -6.06 -11.37
CA GLY A 133 9.31 -5.18 -12.51
C GLY A 133 7.99 -5.49 -13.20
N ARG A 134 7.69 -6.77 -13.44
CA ARG A 134 6.39 -7.18 -13.99
C ARG A 134 5.23 -6.84 -13.07
N GLN A 135 5.37 -7.04 -11.75
CA GLN A 135 4.31 -6.69 -10.81
C GLN A 135 4.08 -5.18 -10.77
N SER A 136 5.15 -4.39 -10.82
CA SER A 136 5.09 -2.93 -10.91
C SER A 136 4.48 -2.43 -12.22
N GLU A 137 4.80 -3.05 -13.36
CA GLU A 137 4.14 -2.77 -14.66
C GLU A 137 2.64 -3.02 -14.56
N THR A 138 2.22 -4.19 -14.08
CA THR A 138 0.80 -4.52 -13.86
C THR A 138 0.14 -3.55 -12.88
N ALA A 139 0.85 -3.11 -11.85
CA ALA A 139 0.34 -2.16 -10.88
C ALA A 139 0.08 -0.78 -11.51
N LEU A 140 1.01 -0.27 -12.32
CA LEU A 140 0.82 0.99 -13.05
C LEU A 140 -0.27 0.88 -14.12
N GLU A 141 -0.41 -0.28 -14.78
CA GLU A 141 -1.50 -0.53 -15.72
C GLU A 141 -2.87 -0.51 -15.01
N ARG A 142 -2.98 -1.12 -13.83
CA ARG A 142 -4.20 -1.08 -13.02
C ARG A 142 -4.50 0.33 -12.52
N LEU A 143 -3.48 1.06 -12.08
CA LEU A 143 -3.62 2.48 -11.71
C LEU A 143 -4.17 3.30 -12.88
N ARG A 144 -3.67 3.08 -14.09
CA ARG A 144 -4.19 3.72 -15.31
C ARG A 144 -5.66 3.40 -15.53
N LYS A 145 -6.06 2.13 -15.44
CA LYS A 145 -7.47 1.71 -15.62
C LYS A 145 -8.41 2.36 -14.62
N ILE A 146 -8.01 2.53 -13.36
CA ILE A 146 -8.82 3.21 -12.34
C ILE A 146 -9.22 4.62 -12.77
N PHE A 147 -8.32 5.35 -13.44
CA PHE A 147 -8.60 6.73 -13.89
C PHE A 147 -9.25 6.81 -15.28
N GLU A 148 -8.89 5.91 -16.20
CA GLU A 148 -9.38 5.97 -17.58
C GLU A 148 -10.71 5.22 -17.81
N GLU A 149 -11.07 4.31 -16.91
CA GLU A 149 -12.30 3.50 -16.99
C GLU A 149 -13.17 3.64 -15.71
N PRO A 150 -13.70 4.85 -15.39
CA PRO A 150 -14.39 5.12 -14.12
C PRO A 150 -15.77 4.44 -13.94
N GLY A 151 -16.10 3.41 -14.72
CA GLY A 151 -17.39 2.69 -14.69
C GLY A 151 -17.41 1.39 -13.87
N GLY A 152 -16.30 1.04 -13.20
CA GLY A 152 -16.18 -0.18 -12.39
C GLY A 152 -16.54 0.00 -10.90
N GLU A 153 -16.59 -1.11 -10.17
CA GLU A 153 -16.75 -1.16 -8.70
C GLU A 153 -15.73 -0.24 -7.98
N GLU A 154 -16.10 0.37 -6.84
CA GLU A 154 -15.21 1.31 -6.14
C GLU A 154 -13.83 0.68 -5.87
N PRO A 155 -12.72 1.42 -6.10
CA PRO A 155 -11.38 0.88 -5.90
C PRO A 155 -11.17 0.38 -4.46
N ALA A 156 -10.63 -0.84 -4.33
CA ALA A 156 -10.42 -1.47 -3.03
C ALA A 156 -9.65 -0.58 -2.04
N ARG A 157 -10.20 -0.42 -0.83
CA ARG A 157 -9.64 0.43 0.23
C ARG A 157 -9.34 -0.37 1.51
N ALA A 158 -8.11 -0.27 2.00
CA ALA A 158 -7.69 -0.86 3.27
C ALA A 158 -8.12 0.00 4.46
N SER A 159 -8.61 -0.65 5.52
CA SER A 159 -8.93 -0.04 6.81
C SER A 159 -7.79 -0.22 7.82
N VAL A 160 -7.78 0.59 8.87
CA VAL A 160 -6.87 0.44 10.01
C VAL A 160 -7.35 -0.72 10.88
N ALA A 161 -6.44 -1.62 11.30
CA ALA A 161 -6.76 -2.67 12.27
C ALA A 161 -7.31 -2.05 13.58
N GLY A 162 -8.57 -2.33 13.90
CA GLY A 162 -9.30 -1.76 15.04
C GLY A 162 -10.49 -0.86 14.67
N ALA A 163 -10.64 -0.49 13.39
CA ALA A 163 -11.79 0.25 12.87
C ALA A 163 -12.62 -0.63 11.93
N GLU A 164 -13.18 -1.72 12.45
CA GLU A 164 -14.35 -2.32 11.80
C GLU A 164 -15.58 -1.53 12.25
N PRO A 165 -16.36 -0.92 11.34
CA PRO A 165 -17.59 -0.20 11.73
C PRO A 165 -18.61 -1.10 12.45
N GLY A 166 -18.47 -2.43 12.36
CA GLY A 166 -19.31 -3.41 13.07
C GLY A 166 -18.73 -3.98 14.36
N ARG A 167 -17.47 -3.67 14.74
CA ARG A 167 -16.80 -4.36 15.86
C ARG A 167 -15.99 -3.46 16.81
N ALA A 168 -16.08 -2.14 16.67
CA ALA A 168 -15.51 -1.23 17.64
C ALA A 168 -16.16 -1.48 19.03
N PRO A 169 -15.36 -1.72 20.10
CA PRO A 169 -15.89 -1.78 21.46
C PRO A 169 -16.56 -0.45 21.76
N ARG A 170 -17.86 -0.45 22.05
CA ARG A 170 -18.56 0.73 22.58
C ARG A 170 -18.02 1.00 23.98
N PHE A 171 -16.95 1.78 24.08
CA PHE A 171 -16.51 2.35 25.34
C PHE A 171 -17.66 3.21 25.88
N GLY A 172 -18.29 2.78 26.98
CA GLY A 172 -19.31 3.56 27.70
C GLY A 172 -20.61 2.84 28.09
N ALA A 173 -20.84 1.58 27.73
CA ALA A 173 -22.02 0.86 28.22
C ALA A 173 -21.86 0.50 29.72
N ARG A 174 -22.32 1.40 30.60
CA ARG A 174 -22.52 1.13 32.02
C ARG A 174 -23.42 -0.10 32.16
N VAL A 175 -22.91 -1.16 32.80
CA VAL A 175 -23.74 -2.23 33.34
C VAL A 175 -24.53 -1.63 34.50
N ALA A 176 -25.76 -1.21 34.22
CA ALA A 176 -26.71 -0.87 35.27
C ALA A 176 -27.08 -2.16 35.99
N THR A 177 -26.69 -2.22 37.27
CA THR A 177 -27.12 -3.20 38.24
C THR A 177 -28.65 -3.14 38.37
N ALA A 178 -29.34 -4.25 38.14
CA ALA A 178 -30.70 -4.46 38.63
C ALA A 178 -30.66 -5.54 39.72
N ARG A 179 -30.64 -5.08 40.97
CA ARG A 179 -31.20 -5.83 42.09
C ARG A 179 -32.72 -5.67 41.99
N ASN A 180 -33.47 -6.76 41.97
CA ASN A 180 -34.68 -6.83 42.78
C ASN A 180 -35.15 -8.26 43.05
N SER A 181 -35.21 -8.53 44.35
CA SER A 181 -36.05 -9.45 45.10
C SER A 181 -37.51 -9.54 44.62
N THR A 182 -38.03 -10.77 44.61
CA THR A 182 -39.41 -11.20 44.99
C THR A 182 -39.29 -12.72 45.25
N ALA A 183 -39.46 -13.23 46.46
CA ALA A 183 -40.71 -13.42 47.22
C ALA A 183 -41.76 -14.22 46.42
N THR A 184 -41.87 -15.51 46.72
CA THR A 184 -43.06 -16.33 46.42
C THR A 184 -43.29 -17.29 47.58
N ASP A 185 -44.41 -17.07 48.26
CA ASP A 185 -45.09 -18.00 49.16
C ASP A 185 -45.41 -19.34 48.48
N GLY A 186 -45.35 -20.41 49.26
CA GLY A 186 -45.81 -21.76 48.92
C GLY A 186 -45.56 -22.71 50.08
#